data_AF-A0AAP5H6Z7-F1
#
_entry.id   AF-A0AAP5H6Z7-F1
#
_cell.length_a   1.000
_cell.length_b   1.000
_cell.length_c   1.000
_cell.angle_alpha   90.00
_cell.angle_beta   90.00
_cell.angle_gamma   90.00
#
_symmetry.space_group_name_H-M   'P 1'
#
loop_
_entity.id
_entity.type
_entity.pdbx_description
1 polymer ?
#
loop_
_entity_poly.entity_id
_entity_poly.type
_entity_poly.pdbx_seq_one_letter_code
_entity_poly.pdbx_strand_id
1 'polypeptide(L)'
;MFIIVASKGMRSWISGIFDNETTAEQYIDTIPDELKEFQQRIVINNLNYPFYIVERDGFQFLTEDEVIAVLEQTEVTEDEDEVHFNLYTIESDYQPRMPGTDYMGILRHEHVTNEFVQWYKSQGIDFLHQRGILCSK
;
A
#
# COMPACT_ATOMS: atom_id res chain seq x y z
N MET A 1 -4.17 2.67 -12.60
CA MET A 1 -4.45 1.59 -11.63
C MET A 1 -5.90 1.64 -11.17
N PHE A 2 -6.54 0.49 -11.08
CA PHE A 2 -7.88 0.28 -10.55
C PHE A 2 -7.75 -0.36 -9.17
N ILE A 3 -8.20 0.34 -8.14
CA ILE A 3 -8.03 -0.07 -6.76
C ILE A 3 -9.41 -0.23 -6.15
N ILE A 4 -9.63 -1.34 -5.46
CA ILE A 4 -10.88 -1.60 -4.75
C ILE A 4 -10.58 -1.42 -3.28
N VAL A 5 -11.19 -0.40 -2.70
CA VAL A 5 -11.05 -0.05 -1.30
C VAL A 5 -12.35 -0.42 -0.61
N ALA A 6 -12.25 -1.19 0.45
CA ALA A 6 -13.37 -1.52 1.30
C ALA A 6 -13.40 -0.58 2.51
N SER A 7 -14.59 -0.21 2.98
CA SER A 7 -14.76 0.57 4.20
C SER A 7 -15.98 0.08 4.98
N LYS A 8 -15.76 -0.33 6.24
CA LYS A 8 -16.81 -0.80 7.15
C LYS A 8 -16.62 -0.21 8.54
N GLY A 9 -17.43 0.79 8.87
CA GLY A 9 -17.27 1.56 10.10
C GLY A 9 -15.96 2.34 10.10
N MET A 10 -15.13 2.15 11.13
CA MET A 10 -13.81 2.79 11.24
C MET A 10 -12.69 2.01 10.53
N ARG A 11 -12.99 0.88 9.89
CA ARG A 11 -11.98 0.05 9.22
C ARG A 11 -12.03 0.26 7.72
N SER A 12 -10.87 0.37 7.11
CA SER A 12 -10.67 0.36 5.66
C SER A 12 -9.57 -0.61 5.28
N TRP A 13 -9.70 -1.28 4.14
CA TRP A 13 -8.67 -2.15 3.59
C TRP A 13 -8.68 -2.10 2.06
N ILE A 14 -7.55 -2.43 1.46
CA ILE A 14 -7.45 -2.69 0.02
C ILE A 14 -7.92 -4.11 -0.22
N SER A 15 -9.01 -4.26 -0.97
CA SER A 15 -9.59 -5.56 -1.32
C SER A 15 -9.19 -6.04 -2.70
N GLY A 16 -8.59 -5.19 -3.55
CA GLY A 16 -8.00 -5.60 -4.81
C GLY A 16 -7.24 -4.46 -5.52
N ILE A 17 -6.25 -4.82 -6.33
CA ILE A 17 -5.46 -3.88 -7.15
C ILE A 17 -5.28 -4.51 -8.52
N PHE A 18 -5.58 -3.76 -9.58
CA PHE A 18 -5.49 -4.22 -10.95
C PHE A 18 -4.96 -3.13 -11.89
N ASP A 19 -4.15 -3.49 -12.88
CA ASP A 19 -3.75 -2.59 -13.96
C ASP A 19 -4.80 -2.45 -15.07
N ASN A 20 -5.76 -3.38 -15.12
CA ASN A 20 -6.77 -3.50 -16.15
C ASN A 20 -8.19 -3.30 -15.59
N GLU A 21 -8.98 -2.46 -16.28
CA GLU A 21 -10.36 -2.15 -15.86
C GLU A 21 -11.27 -3.37 -15.87
N THR A 22 -11.20 -4.16 -16.95
CA THR A 22 -12.03 -5.35 -17.14
C THR A 22 -11.76 -6.40 -16.07
N THR A 23 -10.48 -6.61 -15.71
CA THR A 23 -10.12 -7.53 -14.62
C THR A 23 -10.66 -7.03 -13.27
N ALA A 24 -10.57 -5.72 -13.00
CA ALA A 24 -11.12 -5.14 -11.77
C ALA A 24 -12.64 -5.33 -11.68
N GLU A 25 -13.37 -5.12 -12.79
CA GLU A 25 -14.82 -5.32 -12.86
C GLU A 25 -15.20 -6.78 -12.63
N GLN A 26 -14.51 -7.70 -13.31
CA GLN A 26 -14.72 -9.15 -13.12
C GLN A 26 -14.46 -9.56 -11.68
N TYR A 27 -13.45 -8.98 -11.02
CA TYR A 27 -13.18 -9.28 -9.63
C TYR A 27 -14.28 -8.76 -8.68
N ILE A 28 -14.84 -7.58 -8.93
CA ILE A 28 -15.99 -7.05 -8.14
C ILE A 28 -17.17 -8.02 -8.18
N ASP A 29 -17.42 -8.68 -9.31
CA ASP A 29 -18.47 -9.68 -9.44
C ASP A 29 -18.24 -10.93 -8.58
N THR A 30 -16.98 -11.22 -8.20
CA THR A 30 -16.63 -12.34 -7.32
C THR A 30 -16.80 -12.02 -5.83
N ILE A 31 -16.99 -10.75 -5.47
CA ILE A 31 -17.19 -10.33 -4.08
C ILE A 31 -18.58 -10.79 -3.60
N PRO A 32 -18.72 -11.39 -2.40
CA PRO A 32 -20.05 -11.71 -1.85
C PRO A 32 -20.96 -10.49 -1.74
N ASP A 33 -22.25 -10.64 -2.03
CA ASP A 33 -23.21 -9.52 -2.09
C ASP A 33 -23.29 -8.74 -0.77
N GLU A 34 -23.18 -9.44 0.36
CA GLU A 34 -23.14 -8.84 1.70
C GLU A 34 -21.87 -8.01 1.98
N LEU A 35 -20.84 -8.14 1.14
CA LEU A 35 -19.61 -7.36 1.24
C LEU A 35 -19.55 -6.24 0.19
N LYS A 36 -20.28 -6.35 -0.92
CA LYS A 36 -20.26 -5.38 -2.04
C LYS A 36 -20.58 -3.96 -1.62
N GLU A 37 -21.53 -3.77 -0.69
CA GLU A 37 -21.93 -2.43 -0.22
C GLU A 37 -20.78 -1.65 0.44
N PHE A 38 -19.76 -2.35 0.93
CA PHE A 38 -18.59 -1.74 1.56
C PHE A 38 -17.47 -1.45 0.56
N GLN A 39 -17.59 -1.88 -0.71
CA GLN A 39 -16.53 -1.79 -1.70
C GLN A 39 -16.70 -0.56 -2.57
N GLN A 40 -15.59 0.13 -2.81
CA GLN A 40 -15.52 1.24 -3.75
C GLN A 40 -14.35 1.03 -4.70
N ARG A 41 -14.62 1.05 -6.01
CA ARG A 41 -13.58 1.14 -7.04
C ARG A 41 -13.14 2.59 -7.18
N ILE A 42 -11.85 2.83 -7.04
CA ILE A 42 -11.20 4.11 -7.36
C ILE A 42 -10.20 3.92 -8.49
N VAL A 43 -9.96 4.98 -9.25
CA VAL A 43 -9.00 5.00 -10.35
C VAL A 43 -7.90 5.98 -10.01
N ILE A 44 -6.66 5.47 -9.95
CA ILE A 44 -5.47 6.29 -9.80
C ILE A 44 -4.78 6.37 -11.15
N ASN A 45 -4.81 7.57 -11.74
CA ASN A 45 -4.15 7.86 -13.01
C ASN A 45 -2.64 8.00 -12.80
N ASN A 46 -1.85 7.74 -13.83
CA ASN A 46 -0.38 7.89 -13.84
C ASN A 46 0.39 7.02 -12.83
N LEU A 47 -0.22 5.95 -12.35
CA LEU A 47 0.42 4.96 -11.49
C LEU A 47 0.66 3.68 -12.29
N ASN A 48 1.88 3.14 -12.21
CA ASN A 48 2.30 1.89 -12.85
C ASN A 48 2.99 1.00 -11.82
N TYR A 49 3.09 -0.30 -12.07
CA TYR A 49 3.91 -1.17 -11.23
C TYR A 49 5.42 -0.91 -11.45
N PRO A 50 6.26 -1.02 -10.40
CA PRO A 50 5.86 -1.06 -9.01
C PRO A 50 5.35 0.31 -8.52
N PHE A 51 4.40 0.30 -7.58
CA PHE A 51 4.00 1.49 -6.83
C PHE A 51 3.88 1.18 -5.34
N TYR A 52 3.66 2.22 -4.54
CA TYR A 52 3.68 2.13 -3.09
C TYR A 52 2.38 2.59 -2.46
N ILE A 53 2.02 1.98 -1.33
CA ILE A 53 0.90 2.44 -0.51
C ILE A 53 1.44 2.81 0.86
N VAL A 54 1.20 4.05 1.28
CA VAL A 54 1.41 4.49 2.66
C VAL A 54 0.07 4.41 3.38
N GLU A 55 0.04 3.68 4.50
CA GLU A 55 -1.12 3.55 5.38
C GLU A 55 -0.82 4.18 6.75
N ARG A 56 -1.56 5.23 7.09
CA ARG A 56 -1.54 5.90 8.40
C ARG A 56 -2.95 6.20 8.91
N ASP A 57 -3.57 7.24 8.35
CA ASP A 57 -4.97 7.65 8.60
C ASP A 57 -5.90 7.31 7.42
N GLY A 58 -5.41 6.46 6.51
CA GLY A 58 -5.98 6.14 5.22
C GLY A 58 -4.89 5.71 4.25
N PHE A 59 -5.26 5.48 2.99
CA PHE A 59 -4.33 5.01 1.95
C PHE A 59 -3.88 6.16 1.04
N GLN A 60 -2.57 6.34 0.94
CA GLN A 60 -1.93 7.18 -0.08
C GLN A 60 -1.24 6.29 -1.10
N PHE A 61 -1.52 6.50 -2.38
CA PHE A 61 -0.96 5.73 -3.49
C PHE A 61 0.14 6.55 -4.16
N LEU A 62 1.37 6.07 -4.07
CA LEU A 62 2.57 6.85 -4.37
C LEU A 62 3.43 6.17 -5.42
N THR A 63 4.05 6.99 -6.27
CA THR A 63 5.20 6.62 -7.10
C THR A 63 6.46 6.46 -6.25
N GLU A 64 7.54 5.98 -6.89
CA GLU A 64 8.86 5.86 -6.26
C GLU A 64 9.39 7.21 -5.73
N ASP A 65 9.32 8.27 -6.53
CA ASP A 65 9.81 9.58 -6.12
C ASP A 65 8.99 10.14 -4.94
N GLU A 66 7.68 9.89 -4.93
CA GLU A 66 6.79 10.33 -3.86
C GLU A 66 7.01 9.56 -2.56
N VAL A 67 7.27 8.25 -2.59
CA VAL A 67 7.58 7.49 -1.37
C VAL A 67 8.92 7.92 -0.78
N ILE A 68 9.92 8.21 -1.63
CA ILE A 68 11.21 8.76 -1.20
C ILE A 68 10.99 10.11 -0.51
N ALA A 69 10.19 11.00 -1.11
CA ALA A 69 9.88 12.30 -0.51
C ALA A 69 9.17 12.19 0.85
N VAL A 70 8.26 11.23 1.01
CA VAL A 70 7.60 10.96 2.30
C VAL A 70 8.62 10.49 3.35
N LEU A 71 9.50 9.56 2.99
CA LEU A 71 10.56 9.06 3.89
C LEU A 71 11.57 10.15 4.25
N GLU A 72 11.92 11.04 3.33
CA GLU A 72 12.79 12.18 3.57
C GLU A 72 12.20 13.16 4.59
N GLN A 73 10.89 13.36 4.56
CA GLN A 73 10.16 14.25 5.49
C GLN A 73 9.81 13.59 6.83
N THR A 74 9.96 12.27 6.93
CA THR A 74 9.67 11.54 8.16
C THR A 74 10.85 11.71 9.13
N GLU A 75 10.52 12.06 10.37
CA GLU A 75 11.48 12.31 11.44
C GLU A 75 11.21 11.37 12.62
N VAL A 76 12.27 10.98 13.33
CA VAL A 76 12.13 10.17 14.54
C VAL A 76 11.40 10.94 15.63
N THR A 77 10.63 10.23 16.45
CA THR A 77 9.92 10.79 17.60
C THR A 77 10.56 10.34 18.91
N GLU A 78 10.10 10.90 20.03
CA GLU A 78 10.51 10.48 21.37
C GLU A 78 9.90 9.12 21.78
N ASP A 79 8.80 8.71 21.15
CA ASP A 79 8.18 7.41 21.40
C ASP A 79 8.93 6.32 20.63
N GLU A 80 9.68 5.49 21.36
CA GLU A 80 10.53 4.42 20.79
C GLU A 80 9.71 3.38 20.01
N ASP A 81 8.43 3.20 20.37
CA ASP A 81 7.53 2.23 19.75
C ASP A 81 6.68 2.83 18.61
N GLU A 82 6.91 4.10 18.22
CA GLU A 82 6.17 4.76 17.14
C GLU A 82 6.31 4.02 15.81
N VAL A 83 5.17 3.64 15.24
CA VAL A 83 5.03 3.24 13.84
C VAL A 83 4.45 4.42 13.08
N HIS A 84 5.29 5.11 12.32
CA HIS A 84 4.91 6.31 11.56
C HIS A 84 3.82 6.00 10.52
N PHE A 85 3.99 4.86 9.83
CA PHE A 85 3.04 4.32 8.86
C PHE A 85 3.45 2.91 8.42
N ASN A 86 2.52 2.18 7.79
CA ASN A 86 2.85 0.97 7.03
C ASN A 86 3.14 1.35 5.58
N LEU A 87 4.23 0.81 5.03
CA LEU A 87 4.61 0.98 3.64
C LEU A 87 4.45 -0.34 2.90
N TYR A 88 3.52 -0.40 1.95
CA TYR A 88 3.30 -1.56 1.09
C TYR A 88 3.99 -1.37 -0.27
N THR A 89 4.63 -2.41 -0.77
CA THR A 89 5.19 -2.46 -2.14
C THR A 89 4.27 -3.29 -3.03
N ILE A 90 3.77 -2.69 -4.10
CA ILE A 90 2.84 -3.31 -5.04
C ILE A 90 3.53 -3.50 -6.39
N GLU A 91 3.93 -4.73 -6.68
CA GLU A 91 4.69 -5.09 -7.89
C GLU A 91 3.80 -5.69 -9.00
N SER A 92 2.58 -6.10 -8.65
CA SER A 92 1.63 -6.74 -9.55
C SER A 92 0.20 -6.60 -9.04
N ASP A 93 -0.75 -7.06 -9.84
CA ASP A 93 -2.14 -7.24 -9.42
C ASP A 93 -2.22 -7.99 -8.08
N TYR A 94 -3.14 -7.53 -7.24
CA TYR A 94 -3.44 -8.10 -5.95
C TYR A 94 -4.90 -8.56 -5.92
N GLN A 95 -5.06 -9.87 -5.78
CA GLN A 95 -6.36 -10.53 -5.67
C GLN A 95 -6.33 -11.47 -4.44
N PRO A 96 -7.00 -11.11 -3.33
CA PRO A 96 -7.07 -11.99 -2.17
C PRO A 96 -7.87 -13.25 -2.47
N ARG A 97 -7.55 -14.34 -1.74
CA ARG A 97 -8.24 -15.64 -1.87
C ARG A 97 -9.72 -15.57 -1.46
N MET A 98 -10.05 -14.66 -0.54
CA MET A 98 -11.42 -14.39 -0.11
C MET A 98 -11.80 -12.98 -0.57
N PRO A 99 -12.48 -12.85 -1.72
CA PRO A 99 -12.79 -11.56 -2.31
C PRO A 99 -13.55 -10.62 -1.37
N GLY A 100 -13.17 -9.34 -1.38
CA GLY A 100 -13.80 -8.30 -0.56
C GLY A 100 -13.43 -8.31 0.92
N THR A 101 -12.64 -9.27 1.40
CA THR A 101 -12.20 -9.35 2.81
C THR A 101 -10.84 -8.67 3.04
N ASP A 102 -10.54 -8.35 4.30
CA ASP A 102 -9.24 -7.81 4.68
C ASP A 102 -8.18 -8.92 4.67
N TYR A 103 -7.28 -8.83 3.70
CA TYR A 103 -6.16 -9.76 3.47
C TYR A 103 -4.84 -9.02 3.26
N MET A 104 -4.75 -7.74 3.61
CA MET A 104 -3.59 -6.90 3.30
C MET A 104 -2.28 -7.41 3.92
N GLY A 105 -2.36 -8.20 5.01
CA GLY A 105 -1.17 -8.79 5.64
C GLY A 105 -0.36 -9.74 4.74
N ILE A 106 -0.88 -10.15 3.57
CA ILE A 106 -0.11 -10.94 2.59
C ILE A 106 0.68 -10.06 1.62
N LEU A 107 0.31 -8.78 1.48
CA LEU A 107 1.07 -7.84 0.68
C LEU A 107 2.42 -7.63 1.33
N ARG A 108 3.45 -7.48 0.51
CA ARG A 108 4.77 -7.11 1.01
C ARG A 108 4.69 -5.71 1.62
N HIS A 109 5.04 -5.60 2.90
CA HIS A 109 5.03 -4.34 3.60
C HIS A 109 6.12 -4.26 4.67
N GLU A 110 6.41 -3.03 5.07
CA GLU A 110 7.31 -2.69 6.15
C GLU A 110 6.59 -1.74 7.11
N HIS A 111 6.79 -1.96 8.41
CA HIS A 111 6.43 -0.97 9.42
C HIS A 111 7.54 0.09 9.44
N VAL A 112 7.21 1.33 9.11
CA VAL A 112 8.17 2.44 9.17
C VAL A 112 8.23 2.94 10.61
N THR A 113 9.14 2.36 11.38
CA THR A 113 9.43 2.72 12.78
C THR A 113 10.55 3.74 12.89
N ASN A 114 10.82 4.24 14.10
CA ASN A 114 12.00 5.06 14.37
C ASN A 114 13.30 4.38 13.92
N GLU A 115 13.46 3.08 14.16
CA GLU A 115 14.63 2.31 13.71
C GLU A 115 14.72 2.32 12.16
N PHE A 116 13.61 2.10 11.46
CA PHE A 116 13.58 2.16 10.00
C PHE A 116 14.06 3.53 9.50
N VAL A 117 13.52 4.61 10.06
CA VAL A 117 13.86 5.98 9.68
C VAL A 117 15.33 6.27 9.94
N GLN A 118 15.89 5.84 11.07
CA GLN A 118 17.31 6.02 11.38
C GLN A 118 18.22 5.32 10.36
N TRP A 119 17.90 4.07 10.01
CA TRP A 119 18.65 3.34 8.98
C TRP A 119 18.56 4.02 7.62
N TYR A 120 17.37 4.45 7.22
CA TYR A 120 17.17 5.20 5.98
C TYR A 120 17.96 6.52 5.98
N LYS A 121 17.94 7.31 7.06
CA LYS A 121 18.69 8.57 7.14
C LYS A 121 20.21 8.34 7.12
N SER A 122 20.69 7.19 7.61
CA SER A 122 22.12 6.85 7.60
C SER A 122 22.61 6.32 6.25
N GLN A 123 21.79 5.56 5.53
CA GLN A 123 22.21 4.81 4.33
C GLN A 123 21.57 5.32 3.03
N GLY A 124 20.54 6.16 3.14
CA GLY A 124 19.79 6.69 2.01
C GLY A 124 19.04 5.62 1.23
N ILE A 125 18.92 5.85 -0.08
CA ILE A 125 18.19 4.99 -1.03
C ILE A 125 18.73 3.56 -1.06
N ASP A 126 20.03 3.35 -0.81
CA ASP A 126 20.64 2.02 -0.80
C ASP A 126 19.99 1.09 0.24
N PHE A 127 19.54 1.63 1.38
CA PHE A 127 18.80 0.86 2.38
C PHE A 127 17.49 0.31 1.82
N LEU A 128 16.77 1.11 1.03
CA LEU A 128 15.51 0.69 0.43
C LEU A 128 15.71 -0.41 -0.61
N HIS A 129 16.80 -0.35 -1.40
CA HIS A 129 17.18 -1.42 -2.33
C HIS A 129 17.60 -2.71 -1.59
N GLN A 130 18.37 -2.60 -0.50
CA GLN A 130 18.77 -3.77 0.30
C GLN A 130 17.58 -4.47 0.95
N ARG A 131 16.58 -3.70 1.40
CA ARG A 131 15.27 -4.21 1.86
C ARG A 131 14.40 -4.71 0.72
N GLY A 132 14.81 -4.45 -0.53
CA GLY A 132 14.09 -4.72 -1.78
C GLY A 132 12.77 -3.97 -1.91
N ILE A 133 12.58 -2.89 -1.14
CA ILE A 133 11.40 -2.02 -1.23
C ILE A 133 11.39 -1.36 -2.60
N LEU A 134 12.53 -0.78 -3.01
CA LEU A 134 12.75 -0.29 -4.35
C LEU A 134 13.41 -1.39 -5.21
N CYS A 135 12.83 -1.67 -6.37
CA CYS A 135 13.44 -2.57 -7.33
C CYS A 135 14.71 -1.94 -7.91
N SER A 136 15.84 -2.66 -7.88
CA SER A 136 17.04 -2.22 -8.60
C SER A 136 16.77 -2.24 -10.10
N LYS A 137 17.06 -1.12 -10.78
CA LYS A 137 17.00 -1.01 -12.25
C LYS A 137 18.05 -1.87 -12.94
#